data_AF-A0A821SCU7-F1
#
_entry.id   AF-A0A821SCU7-F1
#
_cell.length_a   1.000
_cell.length_b   1.000
_cell.length_c   1.000
_cell.angle_alpha   90.00
_cell.angle_beta   90.00
_cell.angle_gamma   90.00
#
_symmetry.space_group_name_H-M   'P 1'
#
loop_
_entity.id
_entity.type
_entity.pdbx_description
1 polymer ?
#
loop_
_entity_poly.entity_id
_entity_poly.type
_entity_poly.pdbx_seq_one_letter_code
_entity_poly.pdbx_strand_id
1 'polypeptide(L)'
;DQTPQQRHIIDSFRPDVRSSSFQRPRSEMNIASGIPKFFPLTMIQQEDNPYVRDDTMFIKVMVNFGNIPDRVLPYAISLNPGLPIPIQQKLIEQEIEEIEEKVPQQPHETDSYEYEFGCEDNSTR
;
A
#
# COMPACT_ATOMS: atom_id res chain seq x y z
N ASP A 1 17.75 5.60 -11.39
CA ASP A 1 19.16 5.90 -11.56
C ASP A 1 19.82 4.66 -12.13
N GLN A 2 20.36 4.78 -13.34
CA GLN A 2 21.01 3.71 -14.09
C GLN A 2 22.53 3.73 -13.92
N THR A 3 23.07 4.64 -13.09
CA THR A 3 24.49 4.66 -12.75
C THR A 3 24.78 3.73 -11.57
N PRO A 4 26.06 3.43 -11.31
CA PRO A 4 26.46 2.66 -10.13
C PRO A 4 26.12 3.32 -8.79
N GLN A 5 25.78 4.61 -8.77
CA GLN A 5 25.44 5.34 -7.54
C GLN A 5 24.02 5.05 -7.04
N GLN A 6 23.13 4.51 -7.88
CA GLN A 6 21.79 4.04 -7.48
C GLN A 6 20.98 5.06 -6.66
N ARG A 7 21.09 6.36 -6.97
CA ARG A 7 20.32 7.44 -6.36
C ARG A 7 18.90 7.49 -6.95
N HIS A 8 18.17 6.40 -6.75
CA HIS A 8 16.79 6.25 -7.17
C HIS A 8 15.91 7.31 -6.50
N ILE A 9 14.98 7.87 -7.26
CA ILE A 9 13.92 8.73 -6.71
C ILE A 9 12.85 7.80 -6.17
N ILE A 10 12.49 7.99 -4.91
CA ILE A 10 11.56 7.14 -4.19
C ILE A 10 10.54 8.06 -3.54
N ASP A 11 9.27 7.70 -3.72
CA ASP A 11 8.17 8.34 -3.03
C ASP A 11 7.13 7.27 -2.69
N SER A 12 6.35 7.50 -1.65
CA SER A 12 5.41 6.52 -1.11
C SER A 12 4.19 7.23 -0.53
N PHE A 13 3.04 6.57 -0.60
CA PHE A 13 1.82 7.04 0.02
C PHE A 13 1.10 5.90 0.71
N ARG A 14 0.26 6.23 1.70
CA ARG A 14 -0.66 5.28 2.32
C ARG A 14 -2.02 5.34 1.59
N PRO A 15 -2.59 4.21 1.16
CA PRO A 15 -3.93 4.19 0.57
C PRO A 15 -5.00 4.79 1.51
N ASP A 16 -5.88 5.65 1.00
CA ASP A 16 -7.11 6.06 1.72
C ASP A 16 -8.22 5.07 1.40
N VAL A 17 -8.68 4.32 2.40
CA VAL A 17 -9.76 3.31 2.27
C VAL A 17 -11.09 3.89 1.81
N ARG A 18 -11.30 5.19 1.97
CA ARG A 18 -12.51 5.88 1.50
C ARG A 18 -12.44 6.23 0.01
N SER A 19 -11.25 6.21 -0.59
CA SER A 19 -11.08 6.46 -2.02
C SER A 19 -11.55 5.27 -2.84
N SER A 20 -12.30 5.54 -3.90
CA SER A 20 -12.72 4.54 -4.89
C SER A 20 -11.54 3.84 -5.58
N SER A 21 -10.34 4.41 -5.55
CA SER A 21 -9.12 3.78 -6.08
C SER A 21 -8.71 2.51 -5.33
N PHE A 22 -9.06 2.39 -4.05
CA PHE A 22 -8.62 1.30 -3.17
C PHE A 22 -9.77 0.41 -2.69
N GLN A 23 -10.96 0.60 -3.24
CA GLN A 23 -12.11 -0.27 -2.98
C GLN A 23 -12.08 -1.51 -3.89
N ARG A 24 -12.95 -2.48 -3.60
CA ARG A 24 -13.13 -3.66 -4.45
C ARG A 24 -13.42 -3.25 -5.90
N PRO A 25 -12.65 -3.75 -6.89
CA PRO A 25 -12.91 -3.44 -8.29
C PRO A 25 -14.31 -3.81 -8.75
N ARG A 26 -14.95 -2.89 -9.48
CA ARG A 26 -16.26 -3.08 -10.14
C ARG A 26 -16.14 -3.22 -11.66
N SER A 27 -14.91 -3.10 -12.18
CA SER A 27 -14.55 -3.24 -13.58
C SER A 27 -13.13 -3.82 -13.67
N GLU A 28 -12.58 -3.96 -14.87
CA GLU A 28 -11.22 -4.46 -15.12
C GLU A 28 -10.14 -3.74 -14.28
N MET A 29 -10.31 -2.44 -14.03
CA MET A 29 -9.33 -1.64 -13.26
C MET A 29 -10.03 -0.67 -12.32
N ASN A 30 -9.37 -0.38 -11.19
CA ASN A 30 -9.72 0.75 -10.35
C ASN A 30 -9.20 2.06 -10.95
N ILE A 31 -9.73 3.18 -10.47
CA ILE A 31 -9.19 4.52 -10.78
C ILE A 31 -7.75 4.59 -10.27
N ALA A 32 -6.83 5.02 -11.14
CA ALA A 32 -5.43 5.15 -10.80
C ALA A 32 -5.24 6.13 -9.63
N SER A 33 -4.38 5.76 -8.70
CA SER A 33 -3.92 6.61 -7.60
C SER A 33 -2.40 6.66 -7.63
N GLY A 34 -1.82 7.82 -7.33
CA GLY A 34 -0.39 8.03 -7.39
C GLY A 34 0.03 9.42 -6.94
N ILE A 35 1.23 9.83 -7.35
CA ILE A 35 1.86 11.08 -6.94
C ILE A 35 2.04 11.96 -8.18
N PRO A 36 1.14 12.94 -8.42
CA PRO A 36 1.13 13.70 -9.67
C PRO A 36 2.41 14.47 -9.98
N LYS A 37 3.20 14.79 -8.95
CA LYS A 37 4.49 15.51 -9.06
C LYS A 37 5.66 14.65 -8.59
N PHE A 38 5.68 13.38 -9.00
CA PHE A 38 6.70 12.41 -8.59
C PHE A 38 8.14 12.83 -8.91
N PHE A 39 8.39 13.37 -10.11
CA PHE A 39 9.74 13.79 -10.52
C PHE A 39 9.70 15.01 -11.47
N PRO A 40 10.59 16.01 -11.30
CA PRO A 40 10.62 17.18 -12.19
C PRO A 40 11.00 16.82 -13.63
N LEU A 41 10.18 17.26 -14.59
CA LEU A 41 10.46 17.06 -16.02
C LEU A 41 11.80 17.69 -16.45
N THR A 42 12.18 18.81 -15.84
CA THR A 42 13.44 19.50 -16.14
C THR A 42 14.66 18.62 -15.86
N MET A 43 14.60 17.70 -14.88
CA MET A 43 15.69 16.76 -14.60
C MET A 43 15.76 15.62 -15.61
N ILE A 44 14.63 15.19 -16.18
CA ILE A 44 14.60 14.19 -17.27
C ILE A 44 15.14 14.80 -18.57
N GLN A 45 14.84 16.07 -18.82
CA GLN A 45 15.22 16.77 -20.05
C GLN A 45 16.70 17.18 -20.08
N GLN A 46 17.40 17.10 -18.94
CA GLN A 46 18.84 17.36 -18.89
C GLN A 46 19.59 16.31 -19.72
N GLU A 47 20.55 16.79 -20.52
CA GLU A 47 21.52 15.93 -21.18
C GLU A 47 22.29 15.12 -20.13
N ASP A 48 22.56 13.85 -20.44
CA ASP A 48 23.26 12.91 -19.56
C ASP A 48 22.62 12.71 -18.17
N ASN A 49 21.30 12.87 -18.07
CA ASN A 49 20.59 12.54 -16.83
C ASN A 49 20.73 11.02 -16.53
N PRO A 50 20.84 10.63 -15.26
CA PRO A 50 21.07 9.23 -14.91
C PRO A 50 19.79 8.37 -14.94
N TYR A 51 18.63 8.94 -15.29
CA TYR A 51 17.33 8.28 -15.18
C TYR A 51 16.82 7.70 -16.50
N VAL A 52 17.18 8.31 -17.63
CA VAL A 52 16.88 7.85 -18.99
C VAL A 52 18.19 7.61 -19.75
N ARG A 53 18.41 6.37 -20.20
CA ARG A 53 19.55 5.99 -21.06
C ARG A 53 19.03 5.11 -22.18
N ASP A 54 19.59 5.25 -23.37
CA ASP A 54 19.18 4.50 -24.56
C ASP A 54 17.65 4.53 -24.76
N ASP A 55 17.06 5.73 -24.62
CA ASP A 55 15.62 5.98 -24.69
C ASP A 55 14.75 5.12 -23.74
N THR A 56 15.35 4.65 -22.65
CA THR A 56 14.72 3.71 -21.72
C THR A 56 14.80 4.22 -20.28
N MET A 57 13.71 4.03 -19.53
CA MET A 57 13.64 4.29 -18.09
C MET A 57 13.12 3.07 -17.32
N PHE A 58 13.47 2.98 -16.05
CA PHE A 58 13.01 1.93 -15.15
C PHE A 58 12.17 2.51 -14.01
N ILE A 59 10.98 1.95 -13.81
CA ILE A 59 10.08 2.29 -12.71
C ILE A 59 9.89 1.03 -11.86
N LYS A 60 10.08 1.16 -10.55
CA LYS A 60 9.86 0.08 -9.57
C LYS A 60 8.72 0.47 -8.64
N VAL A 61 7.69 -0.36 -8.59
CA VAL A 61 6.59 -0.22 -7.62
C VAL A 61 6.81 -1.22 -6.49
N MET A 62 6.64 -0.77 -5.25
CA MET A 62 6.74 -1.61 -4.06
C MET A 62 5.42 -1.55 -3.30
N VAL A 63 4.83 -2.70 -3.02
CA VAL A 63 3.63 -2.83 -2.20
C VAL A 63 4.02 -3.44 -0.87
N ASN A 64 3.64 -2.77 0.22
CA ASN A 64 3.90 -3.27 1.56
C ASN A 64 2.81 -4.25 1.98
N PHE A 65 3.22 -5.47 2.32
CA PHE A 65 2.35 -6.52 2.81
C PHE A 65 2.63 -6.89 4.28
N GLY A 66 3.30 -6.03 5.05
CA GLY A 66 3.68 -6.32 6.44
C GLY A 66 2.50 -6.55 7.40
N ASN A 67 1.27 -6.25 6.98
CA ASN A 67 0.03 -6.58 7.69
C ASN A 67 -0.61 -7.91 7.23
N ILE A 68 0.00 -8.60 6.28
CA ILE A 68 -0.41 -9.88 5.73
C ILE A 68 0.63 -10.92 6.18
N PRO A 69 0.25 -11.97 6.92
CA PRO A 69 1.20 -13.00 7.33
C PRO A 69 1.91 -13.64 6.13
N ASP A 70 3.21 -13.89 6.23
CA ASP A 70 4.01 -14.43 5.11
C ASP A 70 3.43 -15.72 4.49
N ARG A 71 2.72 -16.52 5.31
CA ARG A 71 2.02 -17.75 4.90
C ARG A 71 0.81 -17.54 3.98
N VAL A 72 0.03 -16.47 4.17
CA VAL A 72 -1.10 -16.13 3.27
C VAL A 72 -0.63 -15.38 2.03
N LEU A 73 0.57 -14.81 2.06
CA LEU A 73 1.06 -13.89 1.04
C LEU A 73 1.02 -14.44 -0.40
N PRO A 74 1.40 -15.72 -0.66
CA PRO A 74 1.27 -16.31 -1.99
C PRO A 74 -0.18 -16.34 -2.47
N TYR A 75 -1.15 -16.63 -1.60
CA TYR A 75 -2.56 -16.72 -1.97
C TYR A 75 -3.23 -15.34 -2.13
N ALA A 76 -2.79 -14.36 -1.36
CA ALA A 76 -3.33 -13.00 -1.41
C ALA A 76 -2.84 -12.18 -2.62
N ILE A 77 -1.61 -12.42 -3.08
CA ILE A 77 -1.00 -11.67 -4.19
C ILE A 77 -1.04 -12.45 -5.50
N SER A 78 -0.92 -13.77 -5.43
CA SER A 78 -1.09 -14.63 -6.60
C SER A 78 -2.44 -15.34 -6.49
N LEU A 79 -3.42 -14.83 -7.24
CA LEU A 79 -4.39 -15.74 -7.84
C LEU A 79 -3.55 -16.64 -8.74
N ASN A 80 -3.10 -17.80 -8.24
CA ASN A 80 -2.32 -18.74 -9.02
C ASN A 80 -3.16 -19.06 -10.28
N PRO A 81 -2.84 -18.52 -11.46
CA PRO A 81 -3.80 -18.43 -12.56
C PRO A 81 -4.15 -19.81 -13.12
N GLY A 82 -3.41 -20.85 -12.74
CA GLY A 82 -3.67 -22.26 -13.06
C GLY A 82 -4.61 -22.99 -12.10
N LEU A 83 -5.05 -22.39 -10.99
CA LEU A 83 -6.01 -23.01 -10.06
C LEU A 83 -7.43 -22.46 -10.29
N PRO A 84 -8.47 -23.31 -10.36
CA PRO A 84 -9.86 -22.87 -10.38
C PRO A 84 -10.19 -21.95 -9.19
N ILE A 85 -10.91 -20.84 -9.44
CA ILE A 85 -11.33 -19.84 -8.45
C ILE A 85 -11.86 -20.44 -7.13
N PRO A 86 -12.70 -21.50 -7.14
CA PRO A 86 -13.22 -22.07 -5.89
C PRO A 86 -12.12 -22.64 -4.97
N ILE A 87 -11.04 -23.17 -5.54
CA ILE A 87 -9.92 -23.71 -4.76
C ILE A 87 -9.13 -22.57 -4.14
N GLN A 88 -8.95 -21.47 -4.86
CA GLN A 88 -8.27 -20.29 -4.35
C GLN A 88 -9.03 -19.67 -3.17
N GLN A 89 -10.35 -19.52 -3.30
CA GLN A 89 -11.21 -19.01 -2.23
C GLN A 89 -11.13 -19.88 -0.97
N LYS A 90 -11.20 -21.20 -1.13
CA LYS A 90 -11.11 -22.13 0.00
C LYS A 90 -9.76 -22.08 0.72
N LEU A 91 -8.66 -21.95 -0.02
CA LEU A 91 -7.32 -21.82 0.56
C LEU A 91 -7.16 -20.51 1.35
N ILE A 92 -7.72 -19.41 0.83
CA ILE A 92 -7.73 -18.12 1.52
C ILE A 92 -8.55 -18.20 2.81
N GLU A 93 -9.75 -18.79 2.76
CA GLU A 93 -10.66 -18.95 3.90
C GLU A 93 -10.00 -19.77 5.02
N GLN A 94 -9.44 -20.94 4.70
CA GLN A 94 -8.78 -21.81 5.69
C GLN A 94 -7.60 -21.11 6.38
N GLU A 95 -6.81 -20.35 5.63
CA GLU A 95 -5.64 -19.70 6.18
C GLU A 95 -6.02 -18.50 7.07
N ILE A 96 -7.09 -17.78 6.74
CA ILE A 96 -7.69 -16.74 7.61
C ILE A 96 -8.17 -17.34 8.92
N GLU A 97 -8.90 -18.46 8.88
CA GLU A 97 -9.37 -19.17 10.08
C GLU A 97 -8.19 -19.59 10.96
N GLU A 98 -7.12 -20.13 10.37
CA GLU A 98 -5.90 -20.46 11.11
C GLU A 98 -5.15 -19.25 11.68
N ILE A 99 -5.30 -18.06 11.10
CA ILE A 99 -4.80 -16.81 11.68
C ILE A 99 -5.65 -16.44 12.89
N GLU A 100 -6.97 -16.42 12.73
CA GLU A 100 -7.91 -16.06 13.80
C GLU A 100 -7.78 -17.00 15.01
N GLU A 101 -7.56 -18.30 14.79
CA GLU A 101 -7.33 -19.27 15.88
C GLU A 101 -5.97 -19.11 16.57
N LYS A 102 -4.94 -18.61 15.88
CA LYS A 102 -3.57 -18.47 16.41
C LYS A 102 -3.28 -17.09 17.02
N VAL A 103 -4.16 -16.11 16.86
CA VAL A 103 -4.08 -14.85 17.60
C VAL A 103 -4.50 -15.13 19.05
N PRO A 104 -3.61 -14.96 20.06
CA PRO A 104 -4.05 -15.07 21.45
C PRO A 104 -5.13 -14.03 21.68
N GLN A 105 -6.29 -14.44 22.18
CA GLN A 105 -7.27 -13.51 22.75
C GLN A 105 -6.60 -12.78 23.92
N GLN A 106 -5.95 -11.65 23.67
CA GLN A 106 -5.71 -10.70 24.74
C GLN A 106 -7.06 -10.06 25.06
N PRO A 107 -7.53 -10.13 26.31
CA PRO A 107 -8.78 -9.51 26.68
C PRO A 107 -8.67 -8.00 26.44
N HIS A 108 -9.73 -7.42 25.89
CA HIS A 108 -9.91 -5.98 25.77
C HIS A 108 -9.75 -5.32 27.15
N GLU A 109 -8.59 -4.71 27.43
CA GLU A 109 -8.52 -3.60 28.37
C GLU A 109 -9.06 -2.37 27.64
N THR A 110 -10.28 -1.99 28.00
CA THR A 110 -10.87 -0.70 27.65
C THR A 110 -10.10 0.39 28.39
N ASP A 111 -9.01 0.87 27.81
CA ASP A 111 -8.46 2.17 28.17
C ASP A 111 -9.35 3.25 27.54
N SER A 112 -10.27 3.74 28.35
CA SER A 112 -11.04 4.95 28.10
C SER A 112 -10.08 6.15 28.06
N TYR A 113 -9.61 6.52 26.87
CA TYR A 113 -9.05 7.85 26.66
C TYR A 113 -10.22 8.85 26.67
N GLU A 114 -10.51 9.40 27.85
CA GLU A 114 -11.27 10.65 27.95
C GLU A 114 -10.50 11.73 27.19
N TYR A 115 -11.01 12.13 26.04
CA TYR A 115 -10.64 13.39 25.40
C TYR A 115 -11.38 14.49 26.16
N GLU A 116 -10.70 15.16 27.10
CA GLU A 116 -11.16 16.44 27.61
C GLU A 116 -11.19 17.45 26.45
N PHE A 117 -12.39 17.82 26.02
CA PHE A 117 -12.62 19.01 25.22
C PHE A 117 -12.33 20.24 26.09
N GLY A 118 -11.10 20.75 26.02
CA GLY A 118 -10.79 22.10 26.48
C GLY A 118 -11.41 23.10 25.51
N CYS A 119 -12.61 23.60 25.83
CA CYS A 119 -13.09 24.85 25.25
C CYS A 119 -12.22 25.98 25.79
N GLU A 120 -11.29 26.50 24.99
CA GLU A 120 -10.67 27.79 25.26
C GLU A 120 -11.74 28.88 24.99
N ASP A 121 -12.44 29.24 26.06
CA ASP A 121 -13.24 30.45 26.11
C ASP A 121 -12.30 31.66 26.00
N ASN A 122 -12.22 32.20 24.78
CA ASN A 122 -11.74 33.55 24.53
C ASN A 122 -12.75 34.54 25.15
N SER A 123 -12.54 34.90 26.42
CA SER A 123 -13.22 36.05 27.02
C SER A 123 -12.33 36.74 28.07
N THR A 124 -11.78 37.89 27.65
CA THR A 124 -11.62 39.12 28.44
C THR A 124 -10.60 39.09 29.61
N ARG A 125 -9.43 39.71 29.44
CA ARG A 125 -9.14 41.12 29.83
C ARG A 125 -7.71 41.52 29.49
#